data_AF-A0A0M8T625-F1
#
_entry.id   AF-A0A0M8T625-F1
#
_cell.length_a   1.000
_cell.length_b   1.000
_cell.length_c   1.000
_cell.angle_alpha   90.00
_cell.angle_beta   90.00
_cell.angle_gamma   90.00
#
_symmetry.space_group_name_H-M   'P 1'
#
loop_
_entity.id
_entity.type
_entity.pdbx_description
1 polymer ?
#
loop_
_entity_poly.entity_id
_entity_poly.type
_entity_poly.pdbx_seq_one_letter_code
_entity_poly.pdbx_strand_id
1 'polypeptide(L)'
;MSCLLYVDGNYGFHAWAKMEDDETFTERSTYEAAAPDPIPVGRKGLVWNTGGTTHIACRPTENADLFPGKYLRLSIDLSGALGQNERKTLPGLLKQFTAFAEKHLTCA
;
A
#
# COMPACT_ATOMS: atom_id res chain seq x y z
N MET A 1 3.28 -7.11 -7.89
CA MET A 1 2.12 -7.14 -8.83
C MET A 1 1.40 -5.80 -8.72
N SER A 2 0.97 -5.20 -9.82
CA SER A 2 0.31 -3.88 -9.85
C SER A 2 -1.02 -3.92 -10.60
N CYS A 3 -1.94 -3.04 -10.21
CA CYS A 3 -3.22 -2.80 -10.85
C CYS A 3 -3.31 -1.30 -11.16
N LEU A 4 -3.47 -0.97 -12.44
CA LEU A 4 -3.55 0.40 -12.94
C LEU A 4 -4.95 0.64 -13.49
N LEU A 5 -5.62 1.69 -13.02
CA LEU A 5 -6.83 2.21 -13.65
C LEU A 5 -6.45 3.49 -14.39
N TYR A 6 -6.72 3.52 -15.69
CA TYR A 6 -6.54 4.71 -16.50
C TYR A 6 -7.85 5.48 -16.60
N VAL A 7 -7.78 6.79 -16.38
CA VAL A 7 -8.87 7.75 -16.56
C VAL A 7 -8.37 8.79 -17.56
N ASP A 8 -9.09 8.95 -18.67
CA ASP A 8 -8.73 9.88 -19.76
C ASP A 8 -7.27 9.73 -20.26
N GLY A 9 -6.81 8.47 -20.36
CA GLY A 9 -5.45 8.15 -20.83
C GLY A 9 -4.32 8.34 -19.81
N ASN A 10 -4.62 8.78 -18.59
CA ASN A 10 -3.66 8.94 -17.49
C ASN A 10 -3.91 7.89 -16.39
N TYR A 11 -2.87 7.48 -15.66
CA TYR A 11 -3.01 6.48 -14.58
C TYR A 11 -3.69 7.07 -13.34
N GLY A 12 -5.01 7.31 -13.38
CA GLY A 12 -5.74 7.95 -12.29
C GLY A 12 -5.62 7.22 -10.94
N PHE A 13 -5.38 5.91 -10.96
CA PHE A 13 -5.19 5.09 -9.78
C PHE A 13 -4.19 3.96 -10.03
N HIS A 14 -3.31 3.73 -9.06
CA HIS A 14 -2.33 2.65 -9.06
C HIS A 14 -2.31 1.96 -7.70
N ALA A 15 -2.78 0.71 -7.64
CA ALA A 15 -2.61 -0.13 -6.47
C ALA A 15 -1.51 -1.16 -6.73
N TRP A 16 -0.60 -1.35 -5.79
CA TRP A 16 0.46 -2.32 -5.93
C TRP A 16 0.87 -2.93 -4.60
N ALA A 17 1.47 -4.11 -4.71
CA ALA A 17 2.01 -4.84 -3.58
C ALA A 17 3.45 -5.33 -3.85
N LYS A 18 4.28 -5.29 -2.82
CA LYS A 18 5.70 -5.68 -2.84
C LYS A 18 6.07 -6.42 -1.56
N MET A 19 6.85 -7.49 -1.68
CA MET A 19 7.44 -8.16 -0.52
C MET A 19 8.62 -7.33 -0.02
N GLU A 20 8.69 -7.13 1.29
CA GLU A 20 9.76 -6.39 1.96
C GLU A 20 10.36 -7.27 3.07
N ASP A 21 11.68 -7.19 3.24
CA ASP A 21 12.41 -7.94 4.26
C ASP A 21 12.31 -7.32 5.66
N ASP A 22 12.00 -6.02 5.72
CA ASP A 22 11.88 -5.24 6.95
C ASP A 22 10.62 -4.37 6.97
N GLU A 23 10.20 -3.97 8.18
CA GLU A 23 8.96 -3.20 8.41
C GLU A 23 9.13 -1.71 8.09
N THR A 24 10.37 -1.26 7.91
CA THR A 24 10.71 0.11 7.62
C THR A 24 10.81 0.40 6.14
N PHE A 25 11.08 -0.57 5.25
CA PHE A 25 11.20 -0.50 3.79
C PHE A 25 12.02 0.69 3.24
N THR A 26 12.79 0.48 2.18
CA THR A 26 13.76 1.48 1.70
C THR A 26 13.12 2.83 1.33
N GLU A 27 11.90 2.83 0.81
CA GLU A 27 11.21 4.04 0.33
C GLU A 27 10.42 4.79 1.41
N ARG A 28 10.45 4.34 2.68
CA ARG A 28 9.66 4.96 3.75
C ARG A 28 9.95 6.42 4.00
N SER A 29 11.23 6.79 3.95
CA SER A 29 11.65 8.19 4.10
C SER A 29 11.00 9.09 3.04
N THR A 30 10.73 8.56 1.84
CA THR A 30 10.05 9.30 0.77
C THR A 30 8.58 9.56 1.12
N TYR A 31 7.88 8.61 1.74
CA TYR A 31 6.50 8.84 2.18
C TYR A 31 6.42 9.70 3.43
N GLU A 32 7.36 9.55 4.36
CA GLU A 32 7.44 10.42 5.55
C GLU A 32 7.71 11.87 5.16
N ALA A 33 8.52 12.11 4.12
CA ALA A 33 8.72 13.45 3.55
C ALA A 33 7.45 14.06 2.94
N ALA A 34 6.44 13.25 2.58
CA ALA A 34 5.15 13.73 2.10
C ALA A 34 4.20 14.19 3.21
N ALA A 35 4.68 14.30 4.46
CA ALA A 35 3.91 14.67 5.66
C ALA A 35 2.57 13.89 5.78
N PRO A 36 2.62 12.56 5.84
CA PRO A 36 1.43 11.74 5.84
C PRO A 36 0.70 11.80 7.18
N ASP A 37 -0.63 11.64 7.14
CA ASP A 37 -1.40 11.37 8.35
C ASP A 37 -1.41 9.86 8.63
N PRO A 38 -1.18 9.44 9.88
CA PRO A 38 -1.29 8.03 10.27
C PRO A 38 -2.75 7.58 10.27
N ILE A 39 -2.99 6.33 9.88
CA ILE A 39 -4.32 5.71 9.91
C ILE A 39 -4.27 4.30 10.50
N PRO A 40 -5.32 3.84 11.20
CA PRO A 40 -5.37 2.53 11.85
C PRO A 40 -5.70 1.41 10.85
N VAL A 41 -4.83 1.20 9.87
CA VAL A 41 -4.95 0.18 8.82
C VAL A 41 -3.63 -0.58 8.69
N GLY A 42 -3.68 -1.92 8.74
CA GLY A 42 -2.48 -2.76 8.83
C GLY A 42 -1.66 -2.43 10.08
N ARG A 43 -0.33 -2.55 10.01
CA ARG A 43 0.55 -2.22 11.15
C ARG A 43 0.92 -0.74 11.26
N LYS A 44 1.21 -0.11 10.12
CA LYS A 44 1.74 1.27 10.04
C LYS A 44 1.17 2.00 8.82
N GLY A 45 -0.15 2.13 8.80
CA GLY A 45 -0.87 2.81 7.73
C GLY A 45 -0.58 4.32 7.70
N LEU A 46 -0.29 4.85 6.51
CA LEU A 46 0.01 6.25 6.24
C LEU A 46 -0.79 6.72 5.02
N VAL A 47 -1.30 7.95 5.06
CA VAL A 47 -1.99 8.60 3.92
C VAL A 47 -1.53 10.04 3.76
N TRP A 48 -1.04 10.36 2.57
CA TRP A 48 -0.72 11.73 2.13
C TRP A 48 -1.71 12.17 1.05
N ASN A 49 -1.47 13.34 0.43
CA ASN A 49 -2.43 13.94 -0.51
C ASN A 49 -2.74 13.06 -1.73
N THR A 50 -1.76 12.32 -2.22
CA THR A 50 -1.83 11.58 -3.49
C THR A 50 -1.67 10.08 -3.32
N GLY A 51 -1.67 9.56 -2.09
CA GLY A 51 -1.49 8.14 -1.89
C GLY A 51 -1.55 7.71 -0.44
N GLY A 52 -1.48 6.40 -0.26
CA GLY A 52 -1.41 5.78 1.05
C GLY A 52 -0.73 4.42 0.98
N THR A 53 -0.07 4.04 2.07
CA THR A 53 0.64 2.77 2.16
C THR A 53 0.46 2.15 3.54
N THR A 54 0.48 0.83 3.60
CA THR A 54 0.55 0.07 4.84
C THR A 54 1.32 -1.23 4.61
N HIS A 55 1.53 -1.97 5.70
CA HIS A 55 2.21 -3.26 5.70
C HIS A 55 1.43 -4.23 6.57
N ILE A 56 1.43 -5.48 6.13
CA ILE A 56 1.00 -6.64 6.91
C ILE A 56 2.17 -7.60 7.06
N ALA A 57 2.23 -8.33 8.17
CA ALA A 57 3.20 -9.41 8.31
C ALA A 57 2.84 -10.51 7.30
N CYS A 58 3.85 -11.08 6.65
CA CYS A 58 3.65 -12.17 5.70
C CYS A 58 4.76 -13.20 5.88
N ARG A 59 4.46 -14.36 6.46
CA ARG A 59 5.31 -15.56 6.32
C ARG A 59 5.05 -16.21 4.97
N PRO A 60 6.09 -16.50 4.18
CA PRO A 60 5.91 -17.22 2.93
C PRO A 60 5.39 -18.63 3.22
N THR A 61 4.36 -19.06 2.50
CA THR A 61 3.93 -20.47 2.47
C THR A 61 4.81 -21.26 1.52
N GLU A 62 5.46 -22.30 2.04
CA GLU A 62 6.14 -23.45 1.38
C GLU A 62 7.18 -23.17 0.27
N ASN A 63 7.34 -21.93 -0.21
CA ASN A 63 8.29 -21.50 -1.25
C ASN A 63 9.05 -20.23 -0.82
N ALA A 64 9.34 -20.11 0.49
CA ALA A 64 10.06 -18.98 1.08
C ALA A 64 11.38 -18.66 0.37
N ASP A 65 12.01 -19.66 -0.22
CA ASP A 65 13.28 -19.55 -0.95
C ASP A 65 13.17 -18.73 -2.24
N LEU A 66 11.98 -18.58 -2.82
CA LEU A 66 11.77 -17.82 -4.06
C LEU A 66 11.37 -16.35 -3.81
N PHE A 67 10.85 -16.03 -2.62
CA PHE A 67 10.41 -14.69 -2.26
C PHE A 67 10.82 -14.37 -0.81
N PRO A 68 12.09 -14.01 -0.57
CA PRO A 68 12.51 -13.50 0.72
C PRO A 68 11.71 -12.23 1.02
N GLY A 69 10.98 -12.26 2.13
CA GLY A 69 10.20 -11.13 2.60
C GLY A 69 9.37 -11.52 3.81
N LYS A 70 9.37 -10.67 4.84
CA LYS A 70 8.63 -10.87 6.10
C LYS A 70 7.36 -10.03 6.15
N TYR A 71 7.25 -9.06 5.25
CA TYR A 71 6.16 -8.10 5.21
C TYR A 71 5.67 -7.96 3.77
N LEU A 72 4.36 -7.88 3.62
CA LEU A 72 3.75 -7.46 2.36
C LEU A 72 3.37 -5.99 2.48
N ARG A 73 4.05 -5.18 1.68
CA ARG A 73 3.73 -3.78 1.49
C ARG A 73 2.56 -3.65 0.54
N LEU A 74 1.60 -2.80 0.91
CA LEU A 74 0.45 -2.43 0.11
C LEU A 74 0.49 -0.91 -0.08
N SER A 75 0.32 -0.46 -1.32
CA SER A 75 0.32 0.97 -1.64
C SER A 75 -0.74 1.30 -2.67
N ILE A 76 -1.28 2.49 -2.54
CA ILE A 76 -2.21 3.10 -3.48
C ILE A 76 -1.67 4.50 -3.80
N ASP A 77 -1.49 4.78 -5.08
CA ASP A 77 -1.11 6.09 -5.59
C ASP A 77 -2.21 6.60 -6.52
N LEU A 78 -2.51 7.89 -6.45
CA LEU A 78 -3.45 8.60 -7.31
C LEU A 78 -2.66 9.61 -8.15
N SER A 79 -2.75 9.52 -9.48
CA SER A 79 -2.24 10.58 -10.35
C SER A 79 -3.38 11.48 -10.82
N GLY A 80 -3.09 12.78 -10.92
CA GLY A 80 -4.09 13.79 -11.28
C GLY A 80 -5.03 14.21 -10.14
N ALA A 81 -5.05 13.50 -9.00
CA ALA A 81 -5.74 13.94 -7.80
C ALA A 81 -4.96 15.11 -7.15
N LEU A 82 -5.44 16.33 -7.35
CA LEU A 82 -4.84 17.56 -6.79
C LEU A 82 -5.59 18.08 -5.55
N GLY A 83 -6.66 17.42 -5.13
CA GLY A 83 -7.59 17.93 -4.12
C GLY A 83 -7.59 17.18 -2.78
N GLN A 84 -7.96 17.89 -1.72
CA GLN A 84 -8.17 17.32 -0.38
C GLN A 84 -9.40 16.39 -0.30
N ASN A 85 -10.31 16.44 -1.27
CA ASN A 85 -11.53 15.62 -1.22
C ASN A 85 -11.25 14.17 -1.63
N GLU A 86 -10.37 13.95 -2.60
CA GLU A 86 -9.93 12.63 -3.06
C GLU A 86 -9.18 11.89 -1.94
N ARG A 87 -8.43 12.65 -1.12
CA ARG A 87 -7.74 12.15 0.07
C ARG A 87 -8.69 11.45 1.05
N LYS A 88 -9.94 11.89 1.18
CA LYS A 88 -10.92 11.30 2.14
C LYS A 88 -11.25 9.85 1.81
N THR A 89 -11.10 9.44 0.56
CA THR A 89 -11.42 8.09 0.09
C THR A 89 -10.25 7.12 0.28
N LEU A 90 -9.02 7.62 0.32
CA LEU A 90 -7.78 6.81 0.43
C LEU A 90 -7.75 5.90 1.67
N PRO A 91 -8.09 6.36 2.90
CA PRO A 91 -8.11 5.48 4.06
C PRO A 91 -9.07 4.29 3.89
N GLY A 92 -10.24 4.54 3.30
CA GLY A 92 -11.24 3.50 3.04
C GLY A 92 -10.75 2.48 2.01
N LEU A 93 -10.15 2.95 0.91
CA LEU A 93 -9.61 2.08 -0.14
C LEU A 93 -8.43 1.25 0.38
N LEU A 94 -7.50 1.87 1.12
CA LEU A 94 -6.37 1.15 1.70
C LEU A 94 -6.85 0.08 2.70
N LYS A 95 -7.89 0.37 3.49
CA LYS A 95 -8.51 -0.61 4.39
C LYS A 95 -9.08 -1.81 3.64
N GLN A 96 -9.84 -1.57 2.56
CA GLN A 96 -10.40 -2.65 1.74
C GLN A 96 -9.30 -3.49 1.08
N PHE A 97 -8.27 -2.84 0.53
CA PHE A 97 -7.15 -3.54 -0.09
C PHE A 97 -6.37 -4.40 0.93
N THR A 98 -6.14 -3.86 2.13
CA THR A 98 -5.49 -4.59 3.23
C THR A 98 -6.31 -5.80 3.67
N ALA A 99 -7.61 -5.63 3.90
CA ALA A 99 -8.48 -6.72 4.30
C ALA A 99 -8.57 -7.82 3.22
N PHE A 100 -8.57 -7.43 1.94
CA PHE A 100 -8.52 -8.38 0.83
C PHE A 100 -7.20 -9.18 0.85
N ALA A 101 -6.06 -8.49 1.01
CA ALA A 101 -4.75 -9.13 1.09
C ALA A 101 -4.67 -10.10 2.28
N GLU A 102 -5.08 -9.69 3.48
CA GLU A 102 -5.07 -10.53 4.68
C GLU A 102 -5.97 -11.76 4.55
N LYS A 103 -7.11 -11.64 3.85
CA LYS A 103 -8.06 -12.75 3.64
C LYS A 103 -7.55 -13.77 2.62
N HIS A 104 -6.93 -13.30 1.55
CA HIS A 104 -6.60 -14.14 0.38
C HIS A 104 -5.15 -14.58 0.33
N LEU A 105 -4.24 -13.82 0.94
CA LEU A 105 -2.84 -14.18 1.06
C LEU A 105 -2.67 -14.80 2.43
N THR A 106 -2.16 -16.02 2.48
CA THR A 106 -1.86 -16.74 3.72
C THR A 106 -0.57 -16.16 4.34
N CYS A 107 -0.63 -14.88 4.67
CA CYS A 107 0.44 -14.10 5.26
C CYS A 107 0.26 -14.14 6.79
N ALA A 108 0.82 -15.17 7.45
CA ALA A 108 0.78 -15.32 8.91
C ALA A 108 2.05 -14.79 9.59
#